data_AF-A0A928K8D9-F1
#
_entry.id   AF-A0A928K8D9-F1
#
_cell.length_a   1.000
_cell.length_b   1.000
_cell.length_c   1.000
_cell.angle_alpha   90.00
_cell.angle_beta   90.00
_cell.angle_gamma   90.00
#
_symmetry.space_group_name_H-M   'P 1'
#
loop_
_entity.id
_entity.type
_entity.pdbx_description
1 polymer ?
#
loop_
_entity_poly.entity_id
_entity_poly.type
_entity_poly.pdbx_seq_one_letter_code
_entity_poly.pdbx_strand_id
1 'polypeptide(L)'
;MKRVSAIILAAALLLGAAVCSGCGEKNEVTAVTMAQQEYPGSNIYEIPRFEGKGEDAELLNAQLTERLAPYVAGWDAVKADDTFWYEIKSYPICGERYRQVTVTAIEYPNFGTDGDVFSFCYDSKEHRQLTLEDALTAAGVSRETVEAGISELMVGYLTEGDLVIDLSFPAFSFSADELYVVARAYIENDLADERDELFVYNTARGTLSDYTGGQLLPTGLCDRLDPPLHYDRGE
;
A
#
# COMPACT_ATOMS: atom_id res chain seq x y z
N MET A 1 40.33 -14.24 51.17
CA MET A 1 39.69 -14.30 49.83
C MET A 1 38.71 -15.46 49.87
N LYS A 2 37.40 -15.39 49.63
CA LYS A 2 36.46 -14.38 49.14
C LYS A 2 35.10 -14.66 49.83
N ARG A 3 34.33 -13.60 50.03
CA ARG A 3 32.94 -13.57 50.54
C ARG A 3 31.97 -14.33 49.64
N VAL A 4 30.93 -14.93 50.21
CA VAL A 4 29.62 -15.18 49.57
C VAL A 4 28.56 -15.08 50.68
N SER A 5 28.08 -13.89 51.02
CA SER A 5 26.98 -13.10 50.41
C SER A 5 25.60 -13.74 50.48
N ALA A 6 24.72 -13.02 51.17
CA ALA A 6 23.35 -13.31 51.55
C ALA A 6 22.42 -13.67 50.37
N ILE A 7 21.49 -14.60 50.65
CA ILE A 7 20.33 -14.90 49.81
C ILE A 7 19.31 -13.78 50.05
N ILE A 8 19.08 -12.95 49.04
CA ILE A 8 17.96 -11.99 48.99
C ILE A 8 16.78 -12.72 48.36
N LEU A 9 15.72 -12.92 49.14
CA LEU A 9 14.44 -13.44 48.70
C LEU A 9 13.63 -12.27 48.11
N ALA A 10 13.56 -12.17 46.78
CA ALA A 10 12.69 -11.21 46.10
C ALA A 10 11.28 -11.78 45.99
N ALA A 11 10.33 -11.19 46.72
CA ALA A 11 8.91 -11.47 46.59
C ALA A 11 8.38 -10.82 45.29
N ALA A 12 7.92 -11.64 44.35
CA ALA A 12 7.20 -11.18 43.17
C ALA A 12 5.76 -10.81 43.57
N LEU A 13 5.46 -9.52 43.64
CA LEU A 13 4.08 -9.02 43.64
C LEU A 13 3.52 -9.15 42.21
N LEU A 14 2.65 -10.13 42.01
CA LEU A 14 1.73 -10.16 40.86
C LEU A 14 0.55 -9.23 41.16
N LEU A 15 0.65 -7.97 40.76
CA LEU A 15 -0.54 -7.11 40.60
C LEU A 15 -1.18 -7.44 39.25
N GLY A 16 -2.15 -8.36 39.27
CA GLY A 16 -3.13 -8.50 38.20
C GLY A 16 -4.08 -7.31 38.22
N ALA A 17 -3.83 -6.30 37.40
CA ALA A 17 -4.83 -5.30 37.08
C ALA A 17 -5.82 -5.95 36.09
N ALA A 18 -7.00 -6.31 36.59
CA ALA A 18 -8.14 -6.62 35.75
C ALA A 18 -8.55 -5.33 35.03
N VAL A 19 -8.29 -5.26 33.72
CA VAL A 19 -8.84 -4.20 32.88
C VAL A 19 -10.33 -4.48 32.76
N CYS A 20 -11.15 -3.58 33.30
CA CYS A 20 -12.57 -3.52 33.03
C CYS A 20 -12.76 -3.38 31.52
N SER A 21 -13.21 -4.45 30.86
CA SER A 21 -13.78 -4.40 29.52
C SER A 21 -15.05 -3.55 29.58
N GLY A 22 -14.89 -2.23 29.43
CA GLY A 22 -16.01 -1.37 29.11
C GLY A 22 -16.69 -1.91 27.85
N CYS A 23 -18.02 -1.82 27.80
CA CYS A 23 -18.78 -2.02 26.57
C CYS A 23 -18.40 -0.93 25.56
N GLY A 24 -17.20 -1.02 24.97
CA GLY A 24 -16.85 -0.31 23.75
C GLY A 24 -17.61 -0.94 22.60
N GLU A 25 -18.07 -0.12 21.66
CA GLU A 25 -18.52 -0.66 20.37
C GLU A 25 -17.40 -1.56 19.80
N LYS A 26 -17.77 -2.72 19.29
CA LYS A 26 -16.81 -3.66 18.74
C LYS A 26 -16.18 -3.01 17.51
N ASN A 27 -14.86 -2.83 17.53
CA ASN A 27 -14.12 -2.40 16.34
C ASN A 27 -14.36 -3.38 15.21
N GLU A 28 -14.78 -2.86 14.06
CA GLU A 28 -15.13 -3.66 12.90
C GLU A 28 -14.87 -2.84 11.64
N VAL A 29 -13.90 -3.27 10.81
CA VAL A 29 -13.68 -2.72 9.47
C VAL A 29 -14.27 -3.69 8.47
N THR A 30 -15.27 -3.25 7.71
CA THR A 30 -16.16 -4.12 6.93
C THR A 30 -15.86 -4.12 5.43
N ALA A 31 -15.39 -3.01 4.87
CA ALA A 31 -15.11 -2.85 3.45
C ALA A 31 -14.15 -1.68 3.19
N VAL A 32 -13.70 -1.55 1.95
CA VAL A 32 -13.13 -0.31 1.41
C VAL A 32 -14.06 0.20 0.31
N THR A 33 -14.48 1.45 0.41
CA THR A 33 -15.34 2.16 -0.56
C THR A 33 -14.63 3.43 -1.04
N MET A 34 -15.31 4.25 -1.83
CA MET A 34 -14.84 5.60 -2.19
C MET A 34 -15.64 6.64 -1.40
N ALA A 35 -14.94 7.49 -0.65
CA ALA A 35 -15.53 8.69 -0.07
C ALA A 35 -15.89 9.71 -1.16
N GLN A 36 -15.06 9.78 -2.20
CA GLN A 36 -15.26 10.67 -3.35
C GLN A 36 -14.69 9.99 -4.59
N GLN A 37 -15.42 10.14 -5.70
CA GLN A 37 -15.04 9.60 -6.98
C GLN A 37 -15.44 10.58 -8.10
N GLU A 38 -14.48 11.08 -8.87
CA GLU A 38 -14.69 12.03 -9.97
C GLU A 38 -13.75 11.75 -11.15
N TYR A 39 -14.23 12.01 -12.38
CA TYR A 39 -13.47 11.79 -13.63
C TYR A 39 -13.67 12.93 -14.65
N PRO A 40 -13.26 14.17 -14.35
CA PRO A 40 -13.34 15.27 -15.29
C PRO A 40 -12.26 15.15 -16.38
N GLY A 41 -12.68 15.07 -17.65
CA GLY A 41 -11.74 14.96 -18.77
C GLY A 41 -10.96 13.64 -18.70
N SER A 42 -9.62 13.73 -18.68
CA SER A 42 -8.71 12.59 -18.49
C SER A 42 -8.22 12.41 -17.05
N ASN A 43 -8.71 13.24 -16.11
CA ASN A 43 -8.28 13.18 -14.72
C ASN A 43 -9.05 12.14 -13.94
N ILE A 44 -8.40 11.58 -12.93
CA ILE A 44 -8.92 10.49 -12.11
C ILE A 44 -8.80 10.91 -10.65
N TYR A 45 -9.90 10.87 -9.91
CA TYR A 45 -9.92 11.26 -8.51
C TYR A 45 -10.73 10.26 -7.70
N GLU A 46 -10.05 9.28 -7.11
CA GLU A 46 -10.65 8.19 -6.33
C GLU A 46 -10.10 8.22 -4.91
N ILE A 47 -10.87 8.77 -3.97
CA ILE A 47 -10.47 8.86 -2.56
C ILE A 47 -11.06 7.67 -1.81
N PRO A 48 -10.25 6.69 -1.39
CA PRO A 48 -10.76 5.52 -0.71
C PRO A 48 -11.20 5.85 0.72
N ARG A 49 -11.98 4.95 1.29
CA ARG A 49 -12.41 5.01 2.68
C ARG A 49 -12.59 3.60 3.21
N PHE A 50 -12.08 3.35 4.41
CA PHE A 50 -12.42 2.15 5.18
C PHE A 50 -13.79 2.33 5.84
N GLU A 51 -14.71 1.43 5.54
CA GLU A 51 -16.03 1.36 6.17
C GLU A 51 -15.97 0.52 7.43
N GLY A 52 -16.79 0.87 8.43
CA GLY A 52 -16.76 0.16 9.69
C GLY A 52 -17.35 0.91 10.86
N LYS A 53 -17.21 0.31 12.04
CA LYS A 53 -17.55 0.88 13.35
C LYS A 53 -16.33 0.86 14.26
N GLY A 54 -16.28 1.83 15.16
CA GLY A 54 -15.22 1.95 16.15
C GLY A 54 -13.94 2.59 15.62
N GLU A 55 -12.95 2.64 16.51
CA GLU A 55 -11.76 3.49 16.36
C GLU A 55 -10.82 3.03 15.23
N ASP A 56 -10.84 1.74 14.88
CA ASP A 56 -9.94 1.19 13.85
C ASP A 56 -10.22 1.79 12.46
N ALA A 57 -11.49 1.87 12.06
CA ALA A 57 -11.87 2.48 10.78
C ALA A 57 -11.58 3.98 10.78
N GLU A 58 -11.80 4.66 11.90
CA GLU A 58 -11.51 6.09 12.07
C GLU A 58 -10.00 6.37 11.94
N LEU A 59 -9.17 5.57 12.59
CA LEU A 59 -7.71 5.68 12.53
C LEU A 59 -7.18 5.44 11.12
N LEU A 60 -7.63 4.38 10.45
CA LEU A 60 -7.24 4.10 9.06
C LEU A 60 -7.61 5.25 8.13
N ASN A 61 -8.83 5.79 8.27
CA ASN A 61 -9.28 6.91 7.46
C ASN A 61 -8.52 8.20 7.76
N ALA A 62 -8.12 8.44 9.02
CA ALA A 62 -7.30 9.58 9.39
C ALA A 62 -5.90 9.49 8.74
N GLN A 63 -5.25 8.33 8.81
CA GLN A 63 -3.95 8.11 8.18
C GLN A 63 -4.02 8.21 6.65
N LEU A 64 -5.08 7.66 6.05
CA LEU A 64 -5.31 7.76 4.62
C LEU A 64 -5.52 9.22 4.18
N THR A 65 -6.30 9.98 4.96
CA THR A 65 -6.51 11.42 4.73
C THR A 65 -5.19 12.19 4.83
N GLU A 66 -4.38 11.91 5.86
CA GLU A 66 -3.06 12.53 6.02
C GLU A 66 -2.14 12.21 4.84
N ARG A 67 -2.09 10.95 4.40
CA ARG A 67 -1.23 10.53 3.28
C ARG A 67 -1.66 11.16 1.96
N LEU A 68 -2.96 11.36 1.74
CA LEU A 68 -3.52 11.96 0.53
C LEU A 68 -3.59 13.49 0.55
N ALA A 69 -3.40 14.13 1.72
CA ALA A 69 -3.56 15.57 1.88
C ALA A 69 -2.77 16.43 0.87
N PRO A 70 -1.51 16.11 0.50
CA PRO A 70 -0.76 16.90 -0.48
C PRO A 70 -1.46 16.93 -1.84
N TYR A 71 -1.99 15.78 -2.28
CA TYR A 71 -2.68 15.64 -3.54
C TYR A 71 -4.05 16.34 -3.47
N VAL A 72 -4.86 16.02 -2.47
CA VAL A 72 -6.24 16.54 -2.34
C VAL A 72 -6.30 18.07 -2.36
N ALA A 73 -5.29 18.74 -1.81
CA ALA A 73 -5.22 20.20 -1.78
C ALA A 73 -5.20 20.84 -3.19
N GLY A 74 -4.67 20.15 -4.20
CA GLY A 74 -4.60 20.62 -5.59
C GLY A 74 -5.88 20.39 -6.41
N TRP A 75 -6.80 19.55 -5.94
CA TRP A 75 -7.91 19.05 -6.76
C TRP A 75 -8.87 20.14 -7.26
N ASP A 76 -9.18 21.14 -6.43
CA ASP A 76 -10.08 22.22 -6.83
C ASP A 76 -9.49 23.10 -7.94
N ALA A 77 -8.16 23.24 -7.99
CA ALA A 77 -7.48 23.95 -9.08
C ALA A 77 -7.55 23.16 -10.39
N VAL A 78 -7.32 21.84 -10.34
CA VAL A 78 -7.43 20.93 -11.50
C VAL A 78 -8.83 20.95 -12.10
N LYS A 79 -9.88 21.01 -11.27
CA LYS A 79 -11.26 21.12 -11.78
C LYS A 79 -11.55 22.45 -12.49
N ALA A 80 -10.84 23.53 -12.12
CA ALA A 80 -11.03 24.85 -12.70
C ALA A 80 -10.21 25.06 -13.99
N ASP A 81 -9.17 24.26 -14.20
CA ASP A 81 -8.22 24.38 -15.30
C ASP A 81 -7.84 22.99 -15.84
N ASP A 82 -8.30 22.68 -17.05
CA ASP A 82 -8.10 21.38 -17.70
C ASP A 82 -6.69 21.17 -18.27
N THR A 83 -5.78 22.13 -18.05
CA THR A 83 -4.38 22.02 -18.51
C THR A 83 -3.53 21.13 -17.61
N PHE A 84 -4.01 20.76 -16.43
CA PHE A 84 -3.30 19.90 -15.48
C PHE A 84 -3.80 18.46 -15.55
N TRP A 85 -2.87 17.53 -15.71
CA TRP A 85 -3.12 16.09 -15.58
C TRP A 85 -2.94 15.66 -14.12
N TYR A 86 -3.88 14.85 -13.64
CA TYR A 86 -4.00 14.49 -12.23
C TYR A 86 -4.69 13.12 -12.06
N GLU A 87 -4.05 12.23 -11.32
CA GLU A 87 -4.55 10.87 -11.07
C GLU A 87 -4.36 10.45 -9.61
N ILE A 88 -5.47 10.20 -8.91
CA ILE A 88 -5.50 9.33 -7.74
C ILE A 88 -6.32 8.11 -8.12
N LYS A 89 -5.66 6.96 -8.33
CA LYS A 89 -6.30 5.66 -8.60
C LYS A 89 -6.25 4.81 -7.34
N SER A 90 -7.37 4.16 -7.01
CA SER A 90 -7.51 3.31 -5.85
C SER A 90 -7.77 1.86 -6.24
N TYR A 91 -7.08 0.92 -5.59
CA TYR A 91 -7.17 -0.51 -5.86
C TYR A 91 -7.62 -1.25 -4.58
N PRO A 92 -8.92 -1.20 -4.23
CA PRO A 92 -9.45 -1.87 -3.04
C PRO A 92 -9.49 -3.39 -3.22
N ILE A 93 -9.17 -4.13 -2.17
CA ILE A 93 -9.28 -5.58 -2.11
C ILE A 93 -9.81 -5.96 -0.71
N CYS A 94 -10.96 -6.63 -0.65
CA CYS A 94 -11.59 -7.04 0.60
C CYS A 94 -11.81 -8.55 0.60
N GLY A 95 -10.98 -9.26 1.37
CA GLY A 95 -11.12 -10.70 1.57
C GLY A 95 -11.94 -11.06 2.81
N GLU A 96 -11.88 -12.31 3.27
CA GLU A 96 -12.52 -12.67 4.55
C GLU A 96 -11.81 -12.03 5.75
N ARG A 97 -10.46 -11.99 5.73
CA ARG A 97 -9.63 -11.52 6.84
C ARG A 97 -9.09 -10.10 6.65
N TYR A 98 -8.73 -9.74 5.43
CA TYR A 98 -8.01 -8.50 5.15
C TYR A 98 -8.91 -7.48 4.47
N ARG A 99 -8.74 -6.20 4.83
CA ARG A 99 -9.28 -5.03 4.11
C ARG A 99 -8.11 -4.18 3.69
N GLN A 100 -7.94 -3.97 2.40
CA GLN A 100 -6.78 -3.23 1.92
C GLN A 100 -7.11 -2.34 0.74
N VAL A 101 -6.28 -1.32 0.56
CA VAL A 101 -6.28 -0.47 -0.61
C VAL A 101 -4.85 -0.11 -0.96
N THR A 102 -4.50 -0.28 -2.23
CA THR A 102 -3.31 0.33 -2.81
C THR A 102 -3.72 1.58 -3.58
N VAL A 103 -2.93 2.63 -3.54
CA VAL A 103 -3.21 3.90 -4.21
C VAL A 103 -2.00 4.33 -5.02
N THR A 104 -2.22 4.78 -6.25
CA THR A 104 -1.25 5.57 -7.02
C THR A 104 -1.74 7.01 -7.08
N ALA A 105 -0.90 7.97 -6.71
CA ALA A 105 -1.22 9.40 -6.70
C ALA A 105 -0.17 10.16 -7.51
N ILE A 106 -0.54 10.65 -8.69
CA ILE A 106 0.35 11.30 -9.64
C ILE A 106 -0.28 12.63 -10.03
N GLU A 107 0.48 13.72 -9.96
CA GLU A 107 0.04 15.05 -10.38
C GLU A 107 1.13 15.73 -11.21
N TYR A 108 0.73 16.52 -12.21
CA TYR A 108 1.66 17.37 -12.95
C TYR A 108 2.47 18.26 -11.97
N PRO A 109 3.80 18.44 -12.17
CA PRO A 109 4.60 18.06 -13.34
C PRO A 109 5.20 16.65 -13.30
N ASN A 110 4.76 15.78 -12.39
CA ASN A 110 5.18 14.38 -12.40
C ASN A 110 4.46 13.65 -13.53
N PHE A 111 5.17 12.81 -14.27
CA PHE A 111 4.62 12.06 -15.40
C PHE A 111 4.83 10.57 -15.22
N GLY A 112 3.94 9.76 -15.82
CA GLY A 112 4.07 8.31 -15.78
C GLY A 112 4.09 7.75 -14.36
N THR A 113 5.25 7.28 -13.92
CA THR A 113 5.47 6.55 -12.66
C THR A 113 6.05 7.42 -11.52
N ASP A 114 6.30 8.69 -11.79
CA ASP A 114 6.98 9.65 -10.89
C ASP A 114 6.14 10.13 -9.70
N GLY A 115 4.87 9.71 -9.58
CA GLY A 115 4.00 10.06 -8.45
C GLY A 115 4.31 9.29 -7.16
N ASP A 116 3.39 9.26 -6.21
CA ASP A 116 3.44 8.38 -5.03
C ASP A 116 2.69 7.06 -5.27
N VAL A 117 3.17 6.00 -4.62
CA VAL A 117 2.41 4.77 -4.42
C VAL A 117 2.45 4.42 -2.94
N PHE A 118 1.35 3.90 -2.39
CA PHE A 118 1.30 3.37 -1.03
C PHE A 118 0.13 2.42 -0.86
N SER A 119 0.15 1.63 0.22
CA SER A 119 -0.93 0.71 0.56
C SER A 119 -1.27 0.74 2.05
N PHE A 120 -2.55 0.55 2.35
CA PHE A 120 -3.05 0.26 3.69
C PHE A 120 -3.66 -1.14 3.69
N CYS A 121 -3.25 -1.99 4.64
CA CYS A 121 -3.81 -3.34 4.80
C CYS A 121 -4.17 -3.56 6.26
N TYR A 122 -5.44 -3.83 6.55
CA TYR A 122 -5.96 -4.08 7.89
C TYR A 122 -6.31 -5.56 8.06
N ASP A 123 -5.86 -6.16 9.15
CA ASP A 123 -6.19 -7.51 9.57
C ASP A 123 -7.37 -7.49 10.54
N SER A 124 -8.55 -7.86 10.05
CA SER A 124 -9.79 -7.86 10.85
C SER A 124 -9.82 -8.92 11.95
N LYS A 125 -8.89 -9.89 11.94
CA LYS A 125 -8.76 -10.88 13.01
C LYS A 125 -7.90 -10.36 14.16
N GLU A 126 -6.80 -9.69 13.82
CA GLU A 126 -5.81 -9.20 14.80
C GLU A 126 -6.03 -7.72 15.17
N HIS A 127 -7.04 -7.06 14.58
CA HIS A 127 -7.42 -5.67 14.81
C HIS A 127 -6.25 -4.68 14.68
N ARG A 128 -5.49 -4.81 13.58
CA ARG A 128 -4.32 -3.95 13.33
C ARG A 128 -4.02 -3.77 11.85
N GLN A 129 -3.34 -2.68 11.54
CA GLN A 129 -2.70 -2.50 10.24
C GLN A 129 -1.46 -3.41 10.11
N LEU A 130 -1.26 -3.95 8.92
CA LEU A 130 -0.10 -4.75 8.53
C LEU A 130 0.95 -3.88 7.84
N THR A 131 2.21 -4.23 8.09
CA THR A 131 3.38 -3.74 7.36
C THR A 131 3.76 -4.71 6.23
N LEU A 132 4.67 -4.31 5.34
CA LEU A 132 5.26 -5.24 4.38
C LEU A 132 5.97 -6.41 5.08
N GLU A 133 6.63 -6.19 6.22
CA GLU A 133 7.30 -7.27 6.96
C GLU A 133 6.31 -8.30 7.52
N ASP A 134 5.17 -7.83 8.04
CA ASP A 134 4.06 -8.72 8.41
C ASP A 134 3.61 -9.52 7.19
N ALA A 135 3.55 -8.86 6.02
CA ALA A 135 3.05 -9.46 4.81
C ALA A 135 3.97 -10.58 4.29
N LEU A 136 5.26 -10.28 4.20
CA LEU A 136 6.32 -11.22 3.84
C LEU A 136 6.36 -12.42 4.79
N THR A 137 6.24 -12.16 6.10
CA THR A 137 6.18 -13.22 7.12
C THR A 137 4.98 -14.14 6.91
N ALA A 138 3.80 -13.59 6.62
CA ALA A 138 2.60 -14.39 6.37
C ALA A 138 2.69 -15.19 5.06
N ALA A 139 3.36 -14.66 4.05
CA ALA A 139 3.65 -15.35 2.78
C ALA A 139 4.82 -16.36 2.89
N GLY A 140 5.55 -16.39 4.01
CA GLY A 140 6.67 -17.30 4.22
C GLY A 140 7.90 -16.97 3.37
N VAL A 141 8.06 -15.72 2.95
CA VAL A 141 9.19 -15.24 2.14
C VAL A 141 9.97 -14.16 2.88
N SER A 142 11.28 -14.05 2.62
CA SER A 142 12.09 -12.95 3.17
C SER A 142 12.13 -11.77 2.21
N ARG A 143 12.36 -10.58 2.76
CA ARG A 143 12.66 -9.37 1.97
C ARG A 143 13.81 -9.59 0.99
N GLU A 144 14.90 -10.21 1.44
CA GLU A 144 16.06 -10.55 0.60
C GLU A 144 15.68 -11.44 -0.60
N THR A 145 14.77 -12.40 -0.40
CA THR A 145 14.29 -13.26 -1.50
C THR A 145 13.48 -12.46 -2.52
N VAL A 146 12.67 -11.51 -2.05
CA VAL A 146 11.88 -10.62 -2.91
C VAL A 146 12.79 -9.66 -3.68
N GLU A 147 13.73 -9.01 -3.00
CA GLU A 147 14.73 -8.13 -3.61
C GLU A 147 15.52 -8.86 -4.69
N ALA A 148 16.06 -10.05 -4.38
CA ALA A 148 16.82 -10.84 -5.34
C ALA A 148 15.97 -11.25 -6.56
N GLY A 149 14.74 -11.70 -6.35
CA GLY A 149 13.83 -12.08 -7.43
C GLY A 149 13.47 -10.91 -8.34
N ILE A 150 13.24 -9.73 -7.77
CA ILE A 150 12.95 -8.51 -8.53
C ILE A 150 14.19 -8.08 -9.32
N SER A 151 15.37 -8.02 -8.68
CA SER A 151 16.61 -7.66 -9.36
C SER A 151 16.94 -8.62 -10.52
N GLU A 152 16.70 -9.93 -10.36
CA GLU A 152 16.91 -10.91 -11.43
C GLU A 152 15.98 -10.65 -12.63
N LEU A 153 14.69 -10.45 -12.38
CA LEU A 153 13.69 -10.28 -13.44
C LEU A 153 13.74 -8.90 -14.10
N MET A 154 14.12 -7.87 -13.33
CA MET A 154 14.19 -6.48 -13.80
C MET A 154 15.21 -6.31 -14.94
N VAL A 155 16.23 -7.17 -15.03
CA VAL A 155 17.18 -7.18 -16.16
C VAL A 155 16.46 -7.29 -17.52
N GLY A 156 15.29 -7.93 -17.57
CA GLY A 156 14.48 -8.03 -18.79
C GLY A 156 13.81 -6.71 -19.24
N TYR A 157 13.75 -5.72 -18.36
CA TYR A 157 13.14 -4.40 -18.59
C TYR A 157 14.20 -3.31 -18.82
N LEU A 158 15.44 -3.55 -18.39
CA LEU A 158 16.54 -2.60 -18.54
C LEU A 158 17.06 -2.55 -19.98
N THR A 159 17.47 -1.36 -20.38
CA THR A 159 18.09 -1.04 -21.67
C THR A 159 19.60 -0.82 -21.53
N GLU A 160 20.30 -0.68 -22.65
CA GLU A 160 21.73 -0.40 -22.63
C GLU A 160 22.02 0.92 -21.90
N GLY A 161 22.96 0.88 -20.94
CA GLY A 161 23.33 2.02 -20.12
C GLY A 161 22.50 2.19 -18.85
N ASP A 162 21.41 1.42 -18.65
CA ASP A 162 20.63 1.50 -17.42
C ASP A 162 21.41 0.96 -16.21
N LEU A 163 21.39 1.74 -15.14
CA LEU A 163 21.90 1.37 -13.83
C LEU A 163 20.80 1.61 -12.79
N VAL A 164 20.41 0.55 -12.10
CA VAL A 164 19.48 0.65 -10.96
C VAL A 164 20.26 1.17 -9.76
N ILE A 165 19.90 2.36 -9.30
CA ILE A 165 20.57 3.07 -8.21
C ILE A 165 19.90 2.79 -6.87
N ASP A 166 18.57 2.74 -6.85
CA ASP A 166 17.77 2.43 -5.67
C ASP A 166 16.63 1.48 -6.01
N LEU A 167 16.25 0.64 -5.04
CA LEU A 167 15.09 -0.23 -5.13
C LEU A 167 14.33 -0.16 -3.80
N SER A 168 13.10 0.35 -3.87
CA SER A 168 12.23 0.50 -2.70
C SER A 168 10.89 -0.23 -2.91
N PHE A 169 10.16 -0.44 -1.81
CA PHE A 169 8.92 -1.22 -1.80
C PHE A 169 7.77 -0.42 -1.19
N PRO A 170 7.21 0.56 -1.93
CA PRO A 170 6.26 1.53 -1.39
C PRO A 170 4.89 0.93 -1.03
N ALA A 171 4.51 -0.20 -1.62
CA ALA A 171 3.20 -0.79 -1.42
C ALA A 171 3.21 -2.32 -1.53
N PHE A 172 2.17 -2.94 -0.97
CA PHE A 172 1.91 -4.36 -1.13
C PHE A 172 0.41 -4.64 -1.10
N SER A 173 0.02 -5.82 -1.56
CA SER A 173 -1.37 -6.29 -1.50
C SER A 173 -1.44 -7.80 -1.35
N PHE A 174 -2.39 -8.26 -0.54
CA PHE A 174 -2.72 -9.67 -0.34
C PHE A 174 -3.88 -10.13 -1.23
N SER A 175 -3.72 -11.31 -1.81
CA SER A 175 -4.84 -12.17 -2.19
C SER A 175 -4.73 -13.48 -1.43
N ALA A 176 -5.80 -14.28 -1.38
CA ALA A 176 -5.92 -15.48 -0.52
C ALA A 176 -4.62 -16.31 -0.37
N ASP A 177 -3.85 -16.50 -1.44
CA ASP A 177 -2.59 -17.26 -1.43
C ASP A 177 -1.39 -16.49 -2.03
N GLU A 178 -1.55 -15.22 -2.41
CA GLU A 178 -0.52 -14.50 -3.16
C GLU A 178 -0.24 -13.13 -2.53
N LEU A 179 1.04 -12.83 -2.34
CA LEU A 179 1.52 -11.51 -1.98
C LEU A 179 2.04 -10.81 -3.24
N TYR A 180 1.53 -9.60 -3.47
CA TYR A 180 1.99 -8.68 -4.48
C TYR A 180 2.80 -7.59 -3.81
N VAL A 181 4.05 -7.41 -4.21
CA VAL A 181 4.91 -6.32 -3.74
C VAL A 181 5.08 -5.34 -4.88
N VAL A 182 4.77 -4.07 -4.64
CA VAL A 182 5.05 -2.99 -5.57
C VAL A 182 6.46 -2.51 -5.30
N ALA A 183 7.31 -2.53 -6.32
CA ALA A 183 8.67 -2.04 -6.25
C ALA A 183 8.82 -0.76 -7.07
N ARG A 184 9.62 0.18 -6.58
CA ARG A 184 10.08 1.36 -7.31
C ARG A 184 11.58 1.26 -7.50
N ALA A 185 12.02 1.27 -8.75
CA ALA A 185 13.42 1.34 -9.12
C ALA A 185 13.74 2.75 -9.61
N TYR A 186 14.73 3.40 -9.00
CA TYR A 186 15.31 4.62 -9.55
C TYR A 186 16.47 4.22 -10.47
N ILE A 187 16.36 4.58 -11.75
CA ILE A 187 17.26 4.14 -12.81
C ILE A 187 17.95 5.37 -13.41
N GLU A 188 19.28 5.36 -13.38
CA GLU A 188 20.13 6.29 -14.13
C GLU A 188 20.54 5.66 -15.46
N ASN A 189 20.67 6.47 -16.51
CA ASN A 189 21.19 6.03 -17.80
C ASN A 189 22.08 7.11 -18.41
N ASP A 190 23.27 6.76 -18.88
CA ASP A 190 24.19 7.72 -19.50
C ASP A 190 23.72 8.23 -20.89
N LEU A 191 22.68 7.62 -21.45
CA LEU A 191 22.12 7.84 -22.79
C LEU A 191 20.68 8.36 -22.78
N ALA A 192 20.02 8.41 -21.62
CA ALA A 192 18.63 8.83 -21.46
C ALA A 192 18.45 9.57 -20.12
N ASP A 193 17.29 10.19 -19.91
CA ASP A 193 16.98 10.83 -18.63
C ASP A 193 16.84 9.77 -17.52
N GLU A 194 17.21 10.16 -16.30
CA GLU A 194 16.91 9.40 -15.09
C GLU A 194 15.39 9.24 -14.92
N ARG A 195 14.96 8.12 -14.34
CA ARG A 195 13.53 7.80 -14.21
C ARG A 195 13.25 6.89 -13.03
N ASP A 196 12.05 7.02 -12.48
CA ASP A 196 11.47 6.03 -11.59
C ASP A 196 10.64 5.03 -12.41
N GLU A 197 10.87 3.73 -12.23
CA GLU A 197 10.01 2.69 -12.78
C GLU A 197 9.31 1.92 -11.66
N LEU A 198 8.01 1.68 -11.86
CA LEU A 198 7.19 0.90 -10.94
C LEU A 198 6.99 -0.50 -11.49
N PHE A 199 7.19 -1.49 -10.62
CA PHE A 199 6.96 -2.90 -10.92
C PHE A 199 6.04 -3.53 -9.91
N VAL A 200 5.34 -4.59 -10.31
CA VAL A 200 4.57 -5.45 -9.42
C VAL A 200 5.13 -6.86 -9.47
N TYR A 201 5.57 -7.35 -8.32
CA TYR A 201 6.13 -8.67 -8.13
C TYR A 201 5.16 -9.58 -7.40
N ASN A 202 4.80 -10.71 -8.01
CA ASN A 202 4.04 -11.77 -7.34
C ASN A 202 5.02 -12.76 -6.70
N THR A 203 5.05 -12.80 -5.36
CA THR A 203 6.04 -13.61 -4.62
C THR A 203 5.80 -15.11 -4.75
N ALA A 204 4.57 -15.54 -4.98
CA ALA A 204 4.22 -16.95 -5.12
C ALA A 204 4.59 -17.50 -6.50
N ARG A 205 4.51 -16.66 -7.54
CA ARG A 205 4.78 -17.04 -8.93
C ARG A 205 6.18 -16.69 -9.41
N GLY A 206 6.87 -15.79 -8.72
CA GLY A 206 8.16 -15.27 -9.18
C GLY A 206 8.03 -14.53 -10.51
N THR A 207 6.98 -13.71 -10.65
CA THR A 207 6.71 -12.94 -11.87
C THR A 207 6.75 -11.46 -11.59
N LEU A 208 7.37 -10.71 -12.49
CA LEU A 208 7.48 -9.25 -12.44
C LEU A 208 6.76 -8.65 -13.65
N SER A 209 5.98 -7.60 -13.45
CA SER A 209 5.38 -6.79 -14.51
C SER A 209 5.66 -5.31 -14.27
N ASP A 210 5.95 -4.56 -15.32
CA ASP A 210 6.05 -3.10 -15.31
C ASP A 210 4.67 -2.44 -15.22
N TYR A 211 4.61 -1.28 -14.57
CA TYR A 211 3.42 -0.44 -14.51
C TYR A 211 3.55 0.70 -15.53
N THR A 212 2.64 0.70 -16.50
CA THR A 212 2.65 1.64 -17.64
C THR A 212 1.55 2.71 -17.54
N GLY A 213 1.01 2.95 -16.33
CA GLY A 213 -0.05 3.94 -16.10
C GLY A 213 -1.48 3.38 -16.18
N GLY A 214 -1.66 2.11 -16.52
CA GLY A 214 -2.96 1.44 -16.56
C GLY A 214 -3.48 1.02 -15.18
N GLN A 215 -3.81 -0.27 -15.03
CA GLN A 215 -4.12 -0.87 -13.74
C GLN A 215 -2.82 -1.35 -13.07
N LEU A 216 -2.54 -0.91 -11.85
CA LEU A 216 -1.33 -1.32 -11.12
C LEU A 216 -1.34 -2.82 -10.78
N LEU A 217 -2.44 -3.30 -10.21
CA LEU A 217 -2.57 -4.70 -9.78
C LEU A 217 -3.23 -5.56 -10.87
N PRO A 218 -2.98 -6.89 -10.89
CA PRO A 218 -3.56 -7.76 -11.90
C PRO A 218 -5.09 -7.67 -12.00
N THR A 219 -5.60 -7.75 -13.23
CA THR A 219 -7.04 -7.73 -13.50
C THR A 219 -7.76 -8.86 -12.77
N GLY A 220 -8.90 -8.53 -12.15
CA GLY A 220 -9.70 -9.46 -11.38
C GLY A 220 -9.24 -9.67 -9.94
N LEU A 221 -8.13 -9.03 -9.51
CA LEU A 221 -7.72 -9.04 -8.11
C LEU A 221 -8.52 -8.04 -7.26
N CYS A 222 -8.77 -6.84 -7.79
CA CYS A 222 -9.43 -5.76 -7.06
C CYS A 222 -10.95 -5.94 -6.97
N ASP A 223 -11.55 -5.41 -5.91
CA ASP A 223 -12.99 -5.38 -5.71
C ASP A 223 -13.67 -4.49 -6.75
N ARG A 224 -14.75 -4.99 -7.33
CA ARG A 224 -15.63 -4.18 -8.18
C ARG A 224 -16.60 -3.39 -7.32
N LEU A 225 -16.56 -2.06 -7.44
CA LEU A 225 -17.45 -1.15 -6.71
C LEU A 225 -18.60 -0.64 -7.59
N ASP A 226 -19.65 -0.12 -6.93
CA ASP A 226 -20.72 0.66 -7.57
C ASP A 226 -20.79 2.04 -6.88
N PRO A 227 -20.47 3.14 -7.58
CA PRO A 227 -20.05 3.23 -8.98
C PRO A 227 -18.68 2.58 -9.27
N PRO A 228 -18.42 2.13 -10.53
CA PRO A 228 -17.18 1.46 -10.89
C PRO A 228 -15.97 2.41 -10.83
N LEU A 229 -14.82 1.87 -10.44
CA LEU A 229 -13.53 2.55 -10.47
C LEU A 229 -12.97 2.61 -11.91
N HIS A 230 -11.98 3.47 -12.14
CA HIS A 230 -11.44 3.76 -13.47
C HIS A 230 -11.04 2.49 -14.23
N TYR A 231 -10.31 1.59 -13.58
CA TYR A 231 -9.83 0.35 -14.21
C TYR A 231 -10.97 -0.62 -14.60
N ASP A 232 -12.17 -0.48 -14.04
CA ASP A 232 -13.34 -1.29 -14.37
C ASP A 232 -14.23 -0.66 -15.47
N ARG A 233 -13.96 0.58 -15.88
CA ARG A 233 -14.80 1.32 -16.85
C ARG A 233 -14.58 0.91 -18.31
N GLY A 234 -13.49 0.21 -18.61
CA GLY A 234 -13.21 -0.35 -19.93
C GLY A 234 -13.00 0.71 -21.02
N GLU A 235 -12.39 1.84 -20.66
CA GLU A 235 -12.04 2.93 -21.58
C GLU A 235 -10.75 2.64 -22.37
#